data_AF-A0A845YB79-F1
#
_entry.id   AF-A0A845YB79-F1
#
_cell.length_a   1.000
_cell.length_b   1.000
_cell.length_c   1.000
_cell.angle_alpha   90.00
_cell.angle_beta   90.00
_cell.angle_gamma   90.00
#
_symmetry.space_group_name_H-M   'P 1'
#
loop_
_entity.id
_entity.type
_entity.pdbx_description
1 polymer ?
#
loop_
_entity_poly.entity_id
_entity_poly.type
_entity_poly.pdbx_seq_one_letter_code
_entity_poly.pdbx_strand_id
1 'polypeptide(L)'
;MSKIPRMFPRTRMVNRNQQAQFDITIKGASHSHWQDPYHLLLTLNWFWFFVAIAFFYLIINTVFALLYLAGGDCLENARPGSFADAFFFSVQTMASIGYGAMHPKTNYANIIVTIEALVGLMALAMSTGLMFARFSLPSAKVLFSNVAVITPYNGVPTLMLRAANKRRNQILEAQVRVSLLRDEVTQEGEFMRRFYDLELVRSQTPIFALTWTIMHQIDKNSPLYSVTLESLIEEHSELVVILTGLDETVSQTIHARHSYIESEILWNQRFVHIFSKKRNGRWLIDYNHFHDVEAGEWGMGNGEWGMGNGE
;
A
#
# COMPACT_ATOMS: atom_id res chain seq x y z
N MET A 1 14.05 -16.48 42.67
CA MET A 1 13.05 -16.62 41.59
C MET A 1 13.24 -15.46 40.63
N SER A 2 13.93 -15.73 39.52
CA SER A 2 14.22 -14.76 38.46
C SER A 2 12.92 -14.37 37.76
N LYS A 3 12.56 -13.09 37.80
CA LYS A 3 11.42 -12.55 37.05
C LYS A 3 11.80 -12.57 35.57
N ILE A 4 11.15 -13.44 34.82
CA ILE A 4 11.16 -13.43 33.35
C ILE A 4 10.74 -12.02 32.92
N PRO A 5 11.60 -11.25 32.23
CA PRO A 5 11.19 -9.95 31.71
C PRO A 5 10.07 -10.17 30.72
N ARG A 6 8.98 -9.42 30.86
CA ARG A 6 7.84 -9.45 29.93
C ARG A 6 8.39 -9.20 28.52
N MET A 7 8.32 -10.21 27.65
CA MET A 7 8.55 -10.01 26.22
C MET A 7 7.51 -9.01 25.72
N PHE A 8 7.95 -7.79 25.43
CA PHE A 8 7.14 -6.87 24.63
C PHE A 8 6.87 -7.55 23.27
N PRO A 9 5.66 -7.46 22.72
CA PRO A 9 5.41 -7.94 21.36
C PRO A 9 6.38 -7.22 20.41
N ARG A 10 7.17 -7.99 19.64
CA ARG A 10 8.19 -7.46 18.74
C ARG A 10 7.54 -6.52 17.72
N THR A 11 7.78 -5.22 17.85
CA THR A 11 7.24 -4.17 16.98
C THR A 11 8.06 -4.09 15.70
N ARG A 12 7.40 -4.26 14.55
CA ARG A 12 7.98 -4.08 13.21
C ARG A 12 7.83 -2.63 12.77
N MET A 13 8.85 -2.04 12.17
CA MET A 13 8.75 -0.68 11.66
C MET A 13 7.86 -0.64 10.42
N VAL A 14 7.99 -1.61 9.51
CA VAL A 14 7.19 -1.68 8.28
C VAL A 14 6.21 -2.83 8.38
N ASN A 15 4.92 -2.56 8.21
CA ASN A 15 3.94 -3.64 8.21
C ASN A 15 3.99 -4.45 6.89
N ARG A 16 3.71 -5.76 6.96
CA ARG A 16 3.63 -6.64 5.79
C ARG A 16 2.45 -6.33 4.89
N ASN A 17 1.39 -5.79 5.46
CA ASN A 17 0.25 -5.32 4.69
C ASN A 17 0.70 -4.09 3.91
N GLN A 18 0.51 -4.09 2.59
CA GLN A 18 0.87 -3.01 1.66
C GLN A 18 0.31 -1.61 2.01
N GLN A 19 -0.42 -1.48 3.12
CA GLN A 19 -0.77 -0.23 3.75
C GLN A 19 0.47 0.31 4.46
N ALA A 20 0.95 1.47 3.99
CA ALA A 20 2.12 2.19 4.49
C ALA A 20 1.92 2.74 5.92
N GLN A 21 1.47 1.93 6.87
CA GLN A 21 1.46 2.26 8.28
C GLN A 21 2.78 1.79 8.87
N PHE A 22 3.64 2.77 9.18
CA PHE A 22 4.69 2.56 10.16
C PHE A 22 4.01 2.32 11.51
N ASP A 23 4.41 1.28 12.25
CA ASP A 23 3.89 1.03 13.61
C ASP A 23 4.59 1.97 14.62
N ILE A 24 4.46 3.28 14.37
CA ILE A 24 5.11 4.34 15.15
C ILE A 24 4.02 5.29 15.62
N THR A 25 3.90 5.46 16.93
CA THR A 25 3.05 6.48 17.52
C THR A 25 3.76 7.83 17.47
N ILE A 26 3.41 8.65 16.47
CA ILE A 26 3.93 10.02 16.36
C ILE A 26 3.22 10.90 17.41
N LYS A 27 3.96 11.41 18.41
CA LYS A 27 3.46 12.43 19.34
C LYS A 27 3.87 13.82 18.84
N GLY A 28 2.94 14.78 18.88
CA GLY A 28 3.21 16.20 18.54
C GLY A 28 2.96 16.60 17.09
N ALA A 29 2.73 15.65 16.17
CA ALA A 29 2.17 15.95 14.86
C ALA A 29 0.64 16.02 14.97
N SER A 30 0.08 17.24 14.96
CA SER A 30 -1.36 17.44 14.86
C SER A 30 -1.82 17.10 13.44
N HIS A 31 -1.91 15.82 13.09
CA HIS A 31 -2.60 15.37 11.89
C HIS A 31 -4.10 15.52 12.11
N SER A 32 -4.62 16.74 11.98
CA SER A 32 -6.06 16.93 11.92
C SER A 32 -6.54 16.32 10.60
N HIS A 33 -7.25 15.18 10.68
CA HIS A 33 -7.83 14.49 9.52
C HIS A 33 -8.70 15.40 8.63
N TRP A 34 -9.12 16.56 9.15
CA TRP A 34 -9.90 17.58 8.45
C TRP A 34 -9.08 18.49 7.53
N GLN A 35 -7.75 18.42 7.56
CA GLN A 35 -6.89 19.27 6.72
C GLN A 35 -6.71 18.72 5.29
N ASP A 36 -7.09 17.47 5.01
CA ASP A 36 -6.95 16.87 3.67
C ASP A 36 -8.18 16.03 3.27
N PRO A 37 -9.34 16.68 3.02
CA PRO A 37 -10.56 16.00 2.60
C PRO A 37 -10.40 15.30 1.24
N TYR A 38 -9.52 15.81 0.38
CA TYR A 38 -9.22 15.21 -0.92
C TYR A 38 -8.53 13.85 -0.76
N HIS A 39 -7.47 13.77 0.05
CA HIS A 39 -6.79 12.50 0.34
C HIS A 39 -7.71 11.50 1.04
N LEU A 40 -8.55 11.95 1.97
CA LEU A 40 -9.54 11.07 2.63
C LEU A 40 -10.47 10.44 1.58
N LEU A 41 -11.07 11.26 0.71
CA LEU A 41 -11.97 10.79 -0.34
C LEU A 41 -11.28 9.87 -1.35
N LEU A 42 -9.98 10.02 -1.60
CA LEU A 42 -9.21 9.12 -2.46
C LEU A 42 -8.88 7.77 -1.81
N THR A 43 -8.73 7.74 -0.48
CA THR A 43 -8.26 6.56 0.26
C THR A 43 -9.39 5.72 0.88
N LEU A 44 -10.63 6.22 0.90
CA LEU A 44 -11.81 5.46 1.35
C LEU A 44 -11.94 4.13 0.60
N ASN A 45 -12.54 3.12 1.24
CA ASN A 45 -13.02 1.93 0.52
C ASN A 45 -14.12 2.33 -0.48
N TRP A 46 -14.22 1.62 -1.62
CA TRP A 46 -15.22 1.87 -2.67
C TRP A 46 -16.65 1.96 -2.12
N PHE A 47 -17.04 1.06 -1.21
CA PHE A 47 -18.36 1.10 -0.60
C PHE A 47 -18.62 2.42 0.14
N TRP A 48 -17.70 2.82 1.03
CA TRP A 48 -17.81 4.05 1.80
C TRP A 48 -17.72 5.31 0.93
N PHE A 49 -16.97 5.24 -0.18
CA PHE A 49 -16.92 6.31 -1.17
C PHE A 49 -18.29 6.56 -1.81
N PHE A 50 -18.98 5.51 -2.28
CA PHE A 50 -20.33 5.67 -2.83
C PHE A 50 -21.34 6.13 -1.78
N VAL A 51 -21.24 5.63 -0.54
CA VAL A 51 -22.06 6.10 0.58
C VAL A 51 -21.83 7.59 0.83
N ALA A 52 -20.59 8.07 0.79
CA ALA A 52 -20.27 9.49 0.98
C ALA A 52 -20.86 10.37 -0.14
N ILE A 53 -20.75 9.94 -1.41
CA ILE A 53 -21.37 10.65 -2.54
C ILE A 53 -22.90 10.70 -2.36
N ALA A 54 -23.52 9.56 -2.06
CA ALA A 54 -24.97 9.48 -1.85
C ALA A 54 -25.41 10.36 -0.67
N PHE A 55 -24.67 10.36 0.43
CA PHE A 55 -24.94 11.19 1.60
C PHE A 55 -24.87 12.69 1.26
N PHE A 56 -23.82 13.13 0.54
CA PHE A 56 -23.69 14.53 0.14
C PHE A 56 -24.79 14.95 -0.86
N TYR A 57 -25.15 14.07 -1.79
CA TYR A 57 -26.28 14.27 -2.70
C TYR A 57 -27.59 14.48 -1.92
N LEU A 58 -27.90 13.63 -0.93
CA LEU A 58 -29.10 13.77 -0.11
C LEU A 58 -29.10 15.08 0.71
N ILE A 59 -27.95 15.49 1.25
CA ILE A 59 -27.81 16.76 1.98
C ILE A 59 -28.11 17.94 1.07
N ILE A 60 -27.50 17.99 -0.11
CA ILE A 60 -27.71 19.12 -1.04
C ILE A 60 -29.19 19.23 -1.42
N ASN A 61 -29.82 18.11 -1.81
CA ASN A 61 -31.24 18.12 -2.17
C ASN A 61 -32.13 18.49 -0.98
N THR A 62 -31.77 18.08 0.24
CA THR A 62 -32.47 18.51 1.46
C THR A 62 -32.37 20.02 1.67
N VAL A 63 -31.19 20.61 1.46
CA VAL A 63 -30.99 22.06 1.58
C VAL A 63 -31.82 22.80 0.54
N PHE A 64 -31.80 22.39 -0.72
CA PHE A 64 -32.62 23.02 -1.77
C PHE A 64 -34.12 22.84 -1.52
N ALA A 65 -34.56 21.67 -1.05
CA ALA A 65 -35.95 21.46 -0.64
C ALA A 65 -36.39 22.46 0.44
N LEU A 66 -35.54 22.71 1.44
CA LEU A 66 -35.81 23.70 2.48
C LEU A 66 -35.83 25.14 1.92
N LEU A 67 -34.97 25.46 0.96
CA LEU A 67 -34.99 26.77 0.26
C LEU A 67 -36.30 26.96 -0.52
N TYR A 68 -36.79 25.93 -1.21
CA TYR A 68 -38.10 25.99 -1.87
C TYR A 68 -39.24 26.18 -0.87
N LEU A 69 -39.24 25.44 0.24
CA LEU A 69 -40.25 25.63 1.29
C LEU A 69 -40.21 27.04 1.91
N ALA A 70 -39.02 27.63 2.07
CA ALA A 70 -38.87 29.00 2.55
C ALA A 70 -39.46 30.04 1.58
N GLY A 71 -39.56 29.71 0.28
CA GLY A 71 -40.22 30.51 -0.74
C GLY A 71 -41.75 30.50 -0.69
N GLY A 72 -42.37 29.67 0.16
CA GLY A 72 -43.82 29.55 0.29
C GLY A 72 -44.46 28.84 -0.92
N ASP A 73 -45.47 29.47 -1.54
CA ASP A 73 -46.17 28.95 -2.73
C ASP A 73 -45.34 29.18 -4.01
N CYS A 74 -44.15 28.59 -4.08
CA CYS A 74 -43.20 28.83 -5.16
C CYS A 74 -43.09 27.69 -6.19
N LEU A 75 -43.70 26.53 -5.92
CA LEU A 75 -43.72 25.35 -6.78
C LEU A 75 -45.14 25.05 -7.24
N GLU A 76 -45.35 24.98 -8.55
CA GLU A 76 -46.65 24.61 -9.11
C GLU A 76 -46.84 23.08 -9.04
N ASN A 77 -48.08 22.63 -8.80
CA ASN A 77 -48.46 21.21 -8.62
C ASN A 77 -47.79 20.47 -7.45
N ALA A 78 -47.14 21.18 -6.52
CA ALA A 78 -46.67 20.63 -5.26
C ALA A 78 -47.73 20.83 -4.16
N ARG A 79 -47.84 19.90 -3.20
CA ARG A 79 -48.72 20.11 -2.03
C ARG A 79 -48.15 21.25 -1.17
N PRO A 80 -48.98 22.24 -0.74
CA PRO A 80 -48.51 23.35 0.07
C PRO A 80 -47.78 22.87 1.34
N GLY A 81 -46.53 23.30 1.52
CA GLY A 81 -45.70 22.95 2.68
C GLY A 81 -45.15 21.51 2.71
N SER A 82 -45.31 20.72 1.63
CA SER A 82 -44.83 19.34 1.57
C SER A 82 -43.33 19.27 1.31
N PHE A 83 -42.55 18.85 2.31
CA PHE A 83 -41.11 18.60 2.17
C PHE A 83 -40.80 17.52 1.13
N ALA A 84 -41.60 16.46 1.08
CA ALA A 84 -41.37 15.37 0.14
C ALA A 84 -41.46 15.85 -1.32
N ASP A 85 -42.43 16.70 -1.64
CA ASP A 85 -42.61 17.21 -3.01
C ASP A 85 -41.48 18.17 -3.38
N ALA A 86 -41.10 19.07 -2.46
CA ALA A 86 -39.96 19.97 -2.66
C ALA A 86 -38.63 19.20 -2.80
N PHE A 87 -38.43 18.13 -2.05
CA PHE A 87 -37.27 17.25 -2.14
C PHE A 87 -37.22 16.50 -3.47
N PHE A 88 -38.32 15.91 -3.92
CA PHE A 88 -38.35 15.23 -5.21
C PHE A 88 -38.24 16.22 -6.38
N PHE A 89 -38.77 17.44 -6.24
CA PHE A 89 -38.56 18.50 -7.23
C PHE A 89 -37.07 18.90 -7.33
N SER A 90 -36.40 19.06 -6.19
CA SER A 90 -34.95 19.30 -6.11
C SER A 90 -34.16 18.18 -6.79
N VAL A 91 -34.47 16.92 -6.47
CA VAL A 91 -33.86 15.73 -7.12
C VAL A 91 -34.04 15.76 -8.64
N GLN A 92 -35.25 16.06 -9.12
CA GLN A 92 -35.55 16.14 -10.55
C GLN A 92 -34.81 17.29 -11.25
N THR A 93 -34.63 18.41 -10.55
CA THR A 93 -33.96 19.61 -11.07
C THR A 93 -32.45 19.40 -11.11
N MET A 94 -31.84 19.01 -9.98
CA MET A 94 -30.39 18.81 -9.85
C MET A 94 -29.87 17.71 -10.77
N ALA A 95 -30.62 16.60 -10.92
CA ALA A 95 -30.25 15.51 -11.83
C ALA A 95 -30.66 15.76 -13.29
N SER A 96 -31.20 16.95 -13.61
CA SER A 96 -31.72 17.31 -14.92
C SER A 96 -32.71 16.31 -15.51
N ILE A 97 -33.54 15.68 -14.66
CA ILE A 97 -34.58 14.73 -15.09
C ILE A 97 -35.79 15.50 -15.60
N GLY A 98 -36.23 16.49 -14.82
CA GLY A 98 -37.27 17.45 -15.21
C GLY A 98 -38.52 16.82 -15.82
N TYR A 99 -39.22 15.93 -15.09
CA TYR A 99 -40.43 15.26 -15.61
C TYR A 99 -41.54 16.23 -16.08
N GLY A 100 -41.51 17.49 -15.63
CA GLY A 100 -42.41 18.56 -16.07
C GLY A 100 -43.73 18.64 -15.30
N ALA A 101 -44.04 17.66 -14.44
CA ALA A 101 -45.24 17.68 -13.60
C ALA A 101 -45.20 18.82 -12.55
N MET A 102 -44.04 19.05 -11.94
CA MET A 102 -43.77 20.17 -11.03
C MET A 102 -42.82 21.15 -11.71
N HIS A 103 -43.06 22.44 -11.57
CA HIS A 103 -42.23 23.49 -12.17
C HIS A 103 -42.23 24.76 -11.29
N PRO A 104 -41.17 25.60 -11.37
CA PRO A 104 -41.06 26.80 -10.56
C PRO A 104 -42.09 27.85 -11.00
N LYS A 105 -42.90 28.34 -10.06
CA LYS A 105 -43.98 29.31 -10.31
C LYS A 105 -43.52 30.76 -10.22
N THR A 106 -42.61 31.05 -9.29
CA THR A 106 -42.20 32.43 -8.96
C THR A 106 -40.79 32.75 -9.46
N ASN A 107 -40.45 34.03 -9.58
CA ASN A 107 -39.08 34.46 -9.90
C ASN A 107 -38.07 33.96 -8.87
N TYR A 108 -38.47 33.91 -7.59
CA TYR A 108 -37.65 33.32 -6.54
C TYR A 108 -37.30 31.86 -6.83
N ALA A 109 -38.29 31.01 -7.12
CA ALA A 109 -38.05 29.60 -7.43
C ALA A 109 -37.18 29.44 -8.68
N ASN A 110 -37.38 30.25 -9.72
CA ASN A 110 -36.54 30.21 -10.93
C ASN A 110 -35.07 30.56 -10.65
N ILE A 111 -34.80 31.51 -9.75
CA ILE A 111 -33.42 31.84 -9.31
C ILE A 111 -32.82 30.65 -8.56
N ILE A 112 -33.56 30.04 -7.63
CA ILE A 112 -33.08 28.86 -6.89
C ILE A 112 -32.81 27.69 -7.84
N VAL A 113 -33.71 27.41 -8.80
CA VAL A 113 -33.52 26.39 -9.84
C VAL A 113 -32.25 26.64 -10.65
N THR A 114 -31.98 27.90 -11.01
CA THR A 114 -30.77 28.26 -11.76
C THR A 114 -29.50 27.98 -10.96
N ILE A 115 -29.50 28.33 -9.67
CA ILE A 115 -28.39 28.04 -8.76
C ILE A 115 -28.25 26.53 -8.55
N GLU A 116 -29.35 25.82 -8.35
CA GLU A 116 -29.39 24.37 -8.17
C GLU A 116 -28.83 23.63 -9.39
N ALA A 117 -29.21 24.05 -10.59
CA ALA A 117 -28.69 23.48 -11.83
C ALA A 117 -27.17 23.67 -11.95
N LEU A 118 -26.64 24.85 -11.61
CA LEU A 118 -25.20 25.11 -11.59
C LEU A 118 -24.48 24.21 -10.56
N VAL A 119 -25.02 24.10 -9.35
CA VAL A 119 -24.48 23.23 -8.29
C VAL A 119 -24.52 21.76 -8.73
N GLY A 120 -25.60 21.31 -9.37
CA GLY A 120 -25.74 19.96 -9.92
C GLY A 120 -24.67 19.63 -10.95
N LEU A 121 -24.44 20.54 -11.91
CA LEU A 121 -23.37 20.39 -12.91
C LEU A 121 -21.98 20.31 -12.27
N MET A 122 -21.69 21.19 -11.30
CA MET A 122 -20.43 21.16 -10.57
C MET A 122 -20.26 19.86 -9.78
N ALA A 123 -21.29 19.41 -9.07
CA ALA A 123 -21.26 18.17 -8.28
C ALA A 123 -21.03 16.94 -9.16
N LEU A 124 -21.68 16.88 -10.33
CA LEU A 124 -21.47 15.81 -11.31
C LEU A 124 -20.02 15.80 -11.84
N ALA A 125 -19.51 16.97 -12.23
CA ALA A 125 -18.13 17.11 -12.73
C ALA A 125 -17.09 16.71 -11.68
N MET A 126 -17.25 17.19 -10.44
CA MET A 126 -16.36 16.84 -9.32
C MET A 126 -16.43 15.35 -8.98
N SER A 127 -17.63 14.77 -8.89
CA SER A 127 -17.80 13.34 -8.58
C SER A 127 -17.15 12.47 -9.66
N THR A 128 -17.34 12.82 -10.93
CA THR A 128 -16.72 12.11 -12.07
C THR A 128 -15.20 12.23 -12.04
N GLY A 129 -14.66 13.44 -11.82
CA GLY A 129 -13.22 13.67 -11.71
C GLY A 129 -12.59 12.89 -10.55
N LEU A 130 -13.27 12.83 -9.41
CA LEU A 130 -12.82 12.08 -8.25
C LEU A 130 -12.87 10.55 -8.48
N MET A 131 -13.91 10.06 -9.16
CA MET A 131 -13.97 8.66 -9.60
C MET A 131 -12.81 8.31 -10.52
N PHE A 132 -12.52 9.16 -11.52
CA PHE A 132 -11.40 8.97 -12.44
C PHE A 132 -10.06 8.98 -11.71
N ALA A 133 -9.85 9.93 -10.79
CA ALA A 133 -8.64 10.00 -9.97
C ALA A 133 -8.45 8.72 -9.15
N ARG A 134 -9.52 8.20 -8.52
CA ARG A 134 -9.48 6.94 -7.77
C ARG A 134 -9.18 5.73 -8.63
N PHE A 135 -9.76 5.63 -9.83
CA PHE A 135 -9.43 4.55 -10.78
C PHE A 135 -8.00 4.63 -11.30
N SER A 136 -7.47 5.85 -11.40
CA SER A 136 -6.11 6.10 -11.88
C SER A 136 -5.05 5.82 -10.81
N LEU A 137 -5.42 5.58 -9.55
CA LEU A 137 -4.45 5.25 -8.51
C LEU A 137 -3.84 3.86 -8.77
N PRO A 138 -2.50 3.76 -8.88
CA PRO A 138 -1.85 2.52 -9.19
C PRO A 138 -1.84 1.62 -7.94
N SER A 139 -2.23 0.36 -8.10
CA SER A 139 -2.15 -0.63 -7.02
C SER A 139 -1.09 -1.67 -7.36
N ALA A 140 0.07 -1.53 -6.72
CA ALA A 140 1.19 -2.45 -6.83
C ALA A 140 0.85 -3.80 -6.18
N LYS A 141 0.48 -4.81 -6.97
CA LYS A 141 0.27 -6.17 -6.43
C LYS A 141 1.56 -6.99 -6.51
N VAL A 142 2.61 -6.47 -5.88
CA VAL A 142 3.88 -7.18 -5.72
C VAL A 142 3.77 -8.08 -4.49
N LEU A 143 4.09 -9.35 -4.67
CA LEU A 143 4.20 -10.35 -3.62
C LEU A 143 5.66 -10.49 -3.23
N PHE A 144 5.97 -10.45 -1.94
CA PHE A 144 7.29 -10.82 -1.42
C PHE A 144 7.23 -12.21 -0.77
N SER A 145 8.35 -12.93 -0.72
CA SER A 145 8.44 -14.18 0.04
C SER A 145 8.12 -13.93 1.51
N ASN A 146 7.63 -14.96 2.23
CA ASN A 146 7.30 -14.79 3.65
C ASN A 146 8.54 -14.81 4.54
N VAL A 147 9.67 -15.21 3.99
CA VAL A 147 10.96 -15.33 4.66
C VAL A 147 12.05 -14.85 3.71
N ALA A 148 13.17 -14.43 4.28
CA ALA A 148 14.43 -14.32 3.57
C ALA A 148 15.30 -15.50 3.97
N VAL A 149 16.21 -15.93 3.09
CA VAL A 149 17.08 -17.08 3.37
C VAL A 149 18.54 -16.70 3.16
N ILE A 150 19.46 -17.25 3.96
CA ILE A 150 20.89 -17.20 3.68
C ILE A 150 21.40 -18.61 3.42
N THR A 151 22.00 -18.74 2.24
CA THR A 151 22.63 -19.97 1.77
C THR A 151 23.83 -19.57 0.91
N PRO A 152 24.85 -20.42 0.79
CA PRO A 152 25.90 -20.19 -0.18
C PRO A 152 25.34 -20.12 -1.59
N TYR A 153 25.84 -19.17 -2.36
CA TYR A 153 25.61 -19.06 -3.79
C TYR A 153 26.94 -18.74 -4.45
N ASN A 154 27.36 -19.60 -5.38
CA ASN A 154 28.70 -19.55 -5.97
C ASN A 154 29.83 -19.47 -4.91
N GLY A 155 29.66 -20.21 -3.80
CA GLY A 155 30.66 -20.27 -2.71
C GLY A 155 30.62 -19.11 -1.71
N VAL A 156 29.79 -18.08 -1.93
CA VAL A 156 29.67 -16.92 -1.03
C VAL A 156 28.34 -16.99 -0.28
N PRO A 157 28.31 -16.84 1.06
CA PRO A 157 27.07 -16.71 1.82
C PRO A 157 26.24 -15.54 1.25
N THR A 158 25.00 -15.81 0.86
CA THR A 158 24.17 -14.85 0.14
C THR A 158 22.78 -14.79 0.74
N LEU A 159 22.36 -13.57 1.12
CA LEU A 159 20.97 -13.27 1.49
C LEU A 159 20.12 -13.24 0.24
N MET A 160 19.03 -14.01 0.26
CA MET A 160 18.08 -14.11 -0.83
C MET A 160 16.65 -13.86 -0.34
N LEU A 161 15.90 -13.12 -1.14
CA LEU A 161 14.45 -12.95 -0.99
C LEU A 161 13.79 -12.93 -2.36
N ARG A 162 12.49 -13.25 -2.45
CA ARG A 162 11.77 -13.28 -3.73
C ARG A 162 10.73 -12.17 -3.80
N ALA A 163 10.60 -11.57 -4.97
CA ALA A 163 9.48 -10.73 -5.33
C ALA A 163 8.78 -11.33 -6.56
N ALA A 164 7.46 -11.28 -6.61
CA ALA A 164 6.66 -11.66 -7.77
C ALA A 164 5.63 -10.61 -8.13
N ASN A 165 5.39 -10.42 -9.42
CA ASN A 165 4.28 -9.61 -9.88
C ASN A 165 3.01 -10.48 -9.93
N LYS A 166 2.01 -10.19 -9.09
CA LYS A 166 0.73 -10.93 -9.12
C LYS A 166 -0.21 -10.45 -10.24
N ARG A 167 0.11 -9.37 -10.94
CA ARG A 167 -0.62 -8.92 -12.12
C ARG A 167 -0.06 -9.58 -13.38
N ARG A 168 -0.87 -9.56 -14.44
CA ARG A 168 -0.46 -10.00 -15.79
C ARG A 168 0.14 -8.88 -16.64
N ASN A 169 0.45 -7.73 -16.04
CA ASN A 169 1.12 -6.60 -16.68
C ASN A 169 2.62 -6.60 -16.37
N GLN A 170 3.37 -5.69 -16.98
CA GLN A 170 4.79 -5.51 -16.69
C GLN A 170 5.00 -4.30 -15.77
N ILE A 171 6.02 -4.41 -14.92
CA ILE A 171 6.57 -3.27 -14.19
C ILE A 171 7.89 -2.93 -14.88
N LEU A 172 7.91 -1.77 -15.55
CA LEU A 172 9.08 -1.29 -16.29
C LEU A 172 10.05 -0.60 -15.35
N GLU A 173 11.34 -0.67 -15.69
CA GLU A 173 12.43 -0.03 -14.94
C GLU A 173 12.37 -0.33 -13.43
N ALA A 174 12.05 -1.58 -13.10
CA ALA A 174 11.88 -2.00 -11.71
C ALA A 174 13.22 -1.93 -10.98
N GLN A 175 13.25 -1.18 -9.89
CA GLN A 175 14.36 -1.04 -8.97
C GLN A 175 13.99 -1.64 -7.63
N VAL A 176 14.97 -2.23 -6.95
CA VAL A 176 14.79 -2.75 -5.60
C VAL A 176 15.96 -2.31 -4.73
N ARG A 177 15.62 -1.91 -3.52
CA ARG A 177 16.57 -1.58 -2.46
C ARG A 177 16.26 -2.44 -1.25
N VAL A 178 17.30 -2.96 -0.61
CA VAL A 178 17.21 -3.69 0.64
C VAL A 178 18.12 -2.97 1.62
N SER A 179 17.58 -2.61 2.78
CA SER A 179 18.34 -1.95 3.84
C SER A 179 18.20 -2.74 5.12
N LEU A 180 19.31 -2.96 5.81
CA LEU A 180 19.32 -3.45 7.18
C LEU A 180 19.05 -2.27 8.12
N LEU A 181 17.99 -2.40 8.91
CA LEU A 181 17.65 -1.48 9.98
C LEU A 181 18.05 -2.11 11.30
N ARG A 182 18.81 -1.41 12.14
CA ARG A 182 19.19 -1.93 13.46
C ARG A 182 19.39 -0.83 14.49
N ASP A 183 19.24 -1.20 15.74
CA ASP A 183 19.48 -0.32 16.88
C ASP A 183 20.95 -0.33 17.26
N GLU A 184 21.53 0.87 17.40
CA GLU A 184 22.92 1.08 17.78
C GLU A 184 23.01 2.17 18.85
N VAL A 185 24.04 2.07 19.69
CA VAL A 185 24.45 3.16 20.57
C VAL A 185 25.77 3.70 20.05
N THR A 186 25.86 5.00 19.79
CA THR A 186 27.09 5.61 19.29
C THR A 186 28.18 5.65 20.36
N GLN A 187 29.40 6.02 19.95
CA GLN A 187 30.52 6.20 20.88
C GLN A 187 30.23 7.31 21.91
N GLU A 188 29.40 8.28 21.55
CA GLU A 188 28.93 9.36 22.40
C GLU A 188 27.80 8.93 23.36
N GLY A 189 27.33 7.67 23.27
CA GLY A 189 26.27 7.13 24.11
C GLY A 189 24.85 7.43 23.61
N GLU A 190 24.69 7.93 22.39
CA GLU A 190 23.38 8.23 21.82
C GLU A 190 22.75 6.98 21.18
N PHE A 191 21.52 6.67 21.57
CA PHE A 191 20.74 5.60 20.94
C PHE A 191 20.21 6.06 19.58
N MET A 192 20.43 5.26 18.54
CA MET A 192 19.90 5.52 17.20
C MET A 192 19.58 4.23 16.45
N ARG A 193 18.49 4.29 15.67
CA ARG A 193 18.11 3.24 14.75
C ARG A 193 18.63 3.61 13.35
N ARG A 194 19.62 2.87 12.83
CA ARG A 194 20.33 3.20 11.58
C ARG A 194 19.91 2.31 10.42
N PHE A 195 19.92 2.90 9.22
CA PHE A 195 19.73 2.22 7.95
C PHE A 195 21.08 1.95 7.29
N TYR A 196 21.30 0.71 6.89
CA TYR A 196 22.46 0.26 6.12
C TYR A 196 22.00 -0.35 4.82
N ASP A 197 22.27 0.31 3.69
CA ASP A 197 21.91 -0.22 2.38
C ASP A 197 22.77 -1.43 2.03
N LEU A 198 22.12 -2.51 1.61
CA LEU A 198 22.78 -3.74 1.20
C LEU A 198 23.05 -3.72 -0.30
N GLU A 199 24.30 -3.97 -0.69
CA GLU A 199 24.69 -4.02 -2.10
C GLU A 199 24.12 -5.26 -2.79
N LEU A 200 23.20 -5.07 -3.73
CA LEU A 200 22.54 -6.18 -4.43
C LEU A 200 23.34 -6.60 -5.66
N VAL A 201 23.42 -7.92 -5.91
CA VAL A 201 23.98 -8.47 -7.15
C VAL A 201 23.30 -7.87 -8.38
N ARG A 202 21.99 -7.62 -8.27
CA ARG A 202 21.21 -6.88 -9.25
C ARG A 202 20.12 -6.09 -8.54
N SER A 203 20.25 -4.76 -8.54
CA SER A 203 19.28 -3.84 -7.94
C SER A 203 18.22 -3.33 -8.92
N GLN A 204 18.37 -3.60 -10.23
CA GLN A 204 17.43 -3.12 -11.25
C GLN A 204 17.16 -4.15 -12.35
N THR A 205 15.94 -4.16 -12.89
CA THR A 205 15.55 -4.92 -14.07
C THR A 205 14.70 -4.06 -15.02
N PRO A 206 14.97 -4.06 -16.34
CA PRO A 206 14.17 -3.31 -17.30
C PRO A 206 12.70 -3.72 -17.29
N ILE A 207 12.43 -5.01 -17.06
CA ILE A 207 11.09 -5.59 -17.05
C ILE A 207 10.97 -6.55 -15.86
N PHE A 208 10.00 -6.31 -15.00
CA PHE A 208 9.59 -7.20 -13.92
C PHE A 208 8.16 -7.69 -14.19
N ALA A 209 8.05 -8.91 -14.74
CA ALA A 209 6.79 -9.49 -15.19
C ALA A 209 6.33 -10.71 -14.37
N LEU A 210 7.27 -11.51 -13.84
CA LEU A 210 6.97 -12.80 -13.22
C LEU A 210 7.53 -12.86 -11.80
N THR A 211 8.80 -13.24 -11.64
CA THR A 211 9.47 -13.37 -10.35
C THR A 211 10.89 -12.86 -10.45
N TRP A 212 11.42 -12.39 -9.33
CA TRP A 212 12.77 -11.87 -9.17
C TRP A 212 13.33 -12.36 -7.84
N THR A 213 14.39 -13.15 -7.90
CA THR A 213 15.21 -13.47 -6.72
C THR A 213 16.21 -12.33 -6.51
N ILE A 214 16.03 -11.61 -5.42
CA ILE A 214 16.88 -10.51 -5.00
C ILE A 214 17.97 -11.08 -4.11
N MET A 215 19.22 -10.75 -4.40
CA MET A 215 20.40 -11.37 -3.78
C MET A 215 21.38 -10.32 -3.31
N HIS A 216 21.85 -10.45 -2.07
CA HIS A 216 22.95 -9.68 -1.49
C HIS A 216 24.03 -10.65 -1.04
N GLN A 217 25.23 -10.52 -1.61
CA GLN A 217 26.39 -11.31 -1.20
C GLN A 217 26.95 -10.75 0.11
N ILE A 218 27.14 -11.61 1.10
CA ILE A 218 27.70 -11.23 2.40
C ILE A 218 29.23 -11.38 2.29
N ASP A 219 29.84 -10.36 1.71
CA ASP A 219 31.29 -10.22 1.69
C ASP A 219 31.80 -9.45 2.92
N LYS A 220 33.10 -9.16 2.99
CA LYS A 220 33.73 -8.44 4.10
C LYS A 220 33.23 -7.01 4.29
N ASN A 221 32.62 -6.40 3.27
CA ASN A 221 32.10 -5.05 3.30
C ASN A 221 30.60 -5.02 3.65
N SER A 222 29.94 -6.17 3.66
CA SER A 222 28.53 -6.29 3.99
C SER A 222 28.27 -5.91 5.46
N PRO A 223 27.22 -5.11 5.74
CA PRO A 223 26.72 -4.89 7.11
C PRO A 223 26.26 -6.17 7.83
N LEU A 224 26.03 -7.25 7.09
CA LEU A 224 25.69 -8.57 7.62
C LEU A 224 26.92 -9.46 7.82
N TYR A 225 28.12 -8.97 7.51
CA TYR A 225 29.36 -9.72 7.73
C TYR A 225 29.59 -9.95 9.22
N SER A 226 29.88 -11.19 9.60
CA SER A 226 30.06 -11.62 11.00
C SER A 226 28.84 -11.47 11.92
N VAL A 227 27.66 -11.18 11.38
CA VAL A 227 26.43 -11.05 12.18
C VAL A 227 25.90 -12.44 12.55
N THR A 228 25.59 -12.66 13.82
CA THR A 228 24.94 -13.90 14.29
C THR A 228 23.44 -13.68 14.50
N LEU A 229 22.69 -14.78 14.65
CA LEU A 229 21.26 -14.69 14.95
C LEU A 229 21.01 -13.98 16.29
N GLU A 230 21.90 -14.19 17.26
CA GLU A 230 21.85 -13.53 18.57
C GLU A 230 22.03 -12.02 18.43
N SER A 231 23.02 -11.55 17.65
CA SER A 231 23.22 -10.12 17.37
C SER A 231 22.01 -9.50 16.67
N LEU A 232 21.40 -10.19 15.69
CA LEU A 232 20.17 -9.70 15.04
C LEU A 232 19.02 -9.51 16.04
N ILE A 233 18.90 -10.39 17.03
CA ILE A 233 17.87 -10.32 18.07
C ILE A 233 18.16 -9.17 19.04
N GLU A 234 19.40 -9.04 19.50
CA GLU A 234 19.83 -8.00 20.45
C GLU A 234 19.74 -6.60 19.85
N GLU A 235 20.13 -6.43 18.58
CA GLU A 235 20.11 -5.16 17.86
C GLU A 235 18.74 -4.85 17.24
N HIS A 236 17.71 -5.67 17.50
CA HIS A 236 16.36 -5.53 16.94
C HIS A 236 16.36 -5.32 15.42
N SER A 237 17.17 -6.13 14.73
CA SER A 237 17.43 -5.98 13.31
C SER A 237 16.20 -6.31 12.45
N GLU A 238 15.94 -5.47 11.45
CA GLU A 238 14.85 -5.62 10.48
C GLU A 238 15.38 -5.36 9.07
N LEU A 239 15.15 -6.27 8.13
CA LEU A 239 15.42 -6.02 6.72
C LEU A 239 14.23 -5.31 6.10
N VAL A 240 14.43 -4.12 5.55
CA VAL A 240 13.41 -3.36 4.83
C VAL A 240 13.66 -3.47 3.33
N VAL A 241 12.65 -3.89 2.58
CA VAL A 241 12.70 -4.02 1.12
C VAL A 241 11.74 -3.02 0.49
N ILE A 242 12.24 -2.27 -0.49
CA ILE A 242 11.45 -1.33 -1.28
C ILE A 242 11.66 -1.66 -2.75
N LEU A 243 10.57 -1.98 -3.45
CA LEU A 243 10.54 -2.12 -4.89
C LEU A 243 9.78 -0.95 -5.50
N THR A 244 10.36 -0.33 -6.52
CA THR A 244 9.77 0.78 -7.28
C THR A 244 9.84 0.51 -8.76
N GLY A 245 8.90 1.01 -9.55
CA GLY A 245 8.95 0.90 -11.01
C GLY A 245 7.71 1.52 -11.65
N LEU A 246 7.63 1.51 -12.97
CA LEU A 246 6.51 2.07 -13.73
C LEU A 246 5.50 0.97 -14.08
N ASP A 247 4.24 1.09 -13.68
CA ASP A 247 3.18 0.18 -14.12
C ASP A 247 2.84 0.44 -15.60
N GLU A 248 3.04 -0.56 -16.46
CA GLU A 248 2.83 -0.46 -17.91
C GLU A 248 1.39 -0.07 -18.30
N THR A 249 0.39 -0.42 -17.49
CA THR A 249 -1.02 -0.22 -17.83
C THR A 249 -1.49 1.21 -17.60
N VAL A 250 -0.99 1.86 -16.55
CA VAL A 250 -1.41 3.21 -16.16
C VAL A 250 -0.30 4.25 -16.29
N SER A 251 0.92 3.83 -16.65
CA SER A 251 2.11 4.67 -16.80
C SER A 251 2.39 5.53 -15.57
N GLN A 252 2.22 4.93 -14.39
CA GLN A 252 2.50 5.59 -13.11
C GLN A 252 3.48 4.79 -12.26
N THR A 253 4.26 5.49 -11.45
CA THR A 253 5.20 4.88 -10.53
C THR A 253 4.46 4.14 -9.43
N ILE A 254 4.81 2.87 -9.25
CA ILE A 254 4.38 2.05 -8.14
C ILE A 254 5.48 1.93 -7.09
N HIS A 255 5.04 1.76 -5.85
CA HIS A 255 5.90 1.42 -4.73
C HIS A 255 5.33 0.19 -4.01
N ALA A 256 6.17 -0.80 -3.77
CA ALA A 256 5.87 -1.94 -2.92
C ALA A 256 6.92 -2.03 -1.82
N ARG A 257 6.48 -2.31 -0.60
CA ARG A 257 7.36 -2.39 0.57
C ARG A 257 7.10 -3.71 1.30
N HIS A 258 8.14 -4.23 1.93
CA HIS A 258 8.08 -5.40 2.81
C HIS A 258 9.16 -5.30 3.86
N SER A 259 9.02 -6.06 4.94
CA SER A 259 10.13 -6.26 5.87
C SER A 259 10.21 -7.68 6.40
N TYR A 260 11.41 -8.04 6.83
CA TYR A 260 11.72 -9.30 7.48
C TYR A 260 12.37 -9.01 8.83
N ILE A 261 11.73 -9.46 9.91
CA ILE A 261 12.33 -9.46 11.24
C ILE A 261 13.28 -10.65 11.40
N GLU A 262 14.10 -10.65 12.44
CA GLU A 262 15.12 -11.69 12.70
C GLU A 262 14.59 -13.13 12.61
N SER A 263 13.39 -13.41 13.13
CA SER A 263 12.78 -14.76 13.06
C SER A 263 12.34 -15.19 11.66
N GLU A 264 12.25 -14.25 10.72
CA GLU A 264 11.82 -14.46 9.34
C GLU A 264 13.02 -14.58 8.39
N ILE A 265 14.25 -14.57 8.92
CA ILE A 265 15.48 -14.77 8.18
C ILE A 265 16.05 -16.15 8.50
N LEU A 266 16.05 -17.06 7.51
CA LEU A 266 16.35 -18.48 7.71
C LEU A 266 17.73 -18.86 7.19
N TRP A 267 18.59 -19.32 8.10
CA TRP A 267 19.94 -19.77 7.76
C TRP A 267 19.96 -21.19 7.21
N ASN A 268 20.89 -21.42 6.29
CA ASN A 268 21.09 -22.71 5.63
C ASN A 268 19.80 -23.27 5.01
N GLN A 269 19.01 -22.38 4.41
CA GLN A 269 17.84 -22.76 3.66
C GLN A 269 17.91 -22.14 2.28
N ARG A 270 17.32 -22.83 1.30
CA ARG A 270 17.17 -22.31 -0.06
C ARG A 270 15.71 -22.37 -0.45
N PHE A 271 15.30 -21.44 -1.29
CA PHE A 271 13.93 -21.47 -1.79
C PHE A 271 13.71 -22.63 -2.77
N VAL A 272 12.57 -23.29 -2.66
CA VAL A 272 12.15 -24.34 -3.60
C VAL A 272 12.08 -23.80 -5.03
N HIS A 273 12.48 -24.60 -6.01
CA HIS A 273 12.39 -24.24 -7.42
C HIS A 273 10.93 -24.11 -7.88
N ILE A 274 10.57 -22.94 -8.41
CA ILE A 274 9.20 -22.66 -8.90
C ILE A 274 9.06 -22.72 -10.42
N PHE A 275 10.18 -22.86 -11.14
CA PHE A 275 10.20 -22.95 -12.60
C PHE A 275 10.24 -24.40 -13.06
N SER A 276 9.31 -24.76 -13.94
CA SER A 276 9.32 -26.05 -14.63
C SER A 276 8.93 -25.89 -16.10
N LYS A 277 9.28 -26.87 -16.93
CA LYS A 277 8.92 -26.89 -18.35
C LYS A 277 7.81 -27.90 -18.59
N LYS A 278 6.69 -27.46 -19.15
CA LYS A 278 5.59 -28.36 -19.54
C LYS A 278 6.00 -29.21 -20.73
N ARG A 279 5.28 -30.32 -20.94
CA ARG A 279 5.49 -31.24 -22.07
C ARG A 279 5.34 -30.57 -23.46
N ASN A 280 4.61 -29.47 -23.55
CA ASN A 280 4.46 -28.67 -24.77
C ASN A 280 5.56 -27.60 -24.97
N GLY A 281 6.63 -27.63 -24.16
CA GLY A 281 7.77 -26.72 -24.24
C GLY A 281 7.58 -25.36 -23.55
N ARG A 282 6.36 -25.02 -23.09
CA ARG A 282 6.10 -23.76 -22.38
C ARG A 282 6.63 -23.81 -20.94
N TRP A 283 7.15 -22.68 -20.47
CA TRP A 283 7.49 -22.50 -19.06
C TRP A 283 6.23 -22.44 -18.19
N LEU A 284 6.31 -23.08 -17.03
CA LEU A 284 5.34 -22.99 -15.95
C LEU A 284 6.04 -22.41 -14.74
N ILE A 285 5.39 -21.45 -14.10
CA ILE A 285 5.77 -20.94 -12.79
C ILE A 285 4.68 -21.35 -11.82
N ASP A 286 5.06 -22.10 -10.78
CA ASP A 286 4.15 -22.52 -9.72
C ASP A 286 4.30 -21.60 -8.50
N TYR A 287 3.39 -20.64 -8.36
CA TYR A 287 3.39 -19.73 -7.22
C TYR A 287 2.90 -20.38 -5.91
N ASN A 288 2.36 -21.62 -5.93
CA ASN A 288 1.99 -22.31 -4.70
C ASN A 288 3.22 -22.59 -3.83
N HIS A 289 4.36 -22.85 -4.46
CA HIS A 289 5.66 -23.05 -3.80
C HIS A 289 6.50 -21.78 -3.71
N PHE A 290 5.89 -20.60 -3.91
CA PHE A 290 6.62 -19.32 -3.95
C PHE A 290 7.31 -18.99 -2.62
N HIS A 291 6.64 -19.32 -1.51
CA HIS A 291 7.11 -19.06 -0.16
C HIS A 291 7.91 -20.24 0.43
N ASP A 292 7.93 -21.38 -0.26
CA ASP A 292 8.48 -22.62 0.28
C ASP A 292 10.00 -22.62 0.23
N VAL A 293 10.56 -23.20 1.29
CA VAL A 293 11.99 -23.30 1.54
C VAL A 293 12.33 -24.76 1.89
N GLU A 294 13.52 -25.17 1.48
CA GLU A 294 14.08 -26.49 1.77
C GLU A 294 15.49 -26.33 2.38
N ALA A 295 15.96 -27.38 3.06
CA ALA A 295 17.29 -27.36 3.66
C ALA A 295 18.37 -27.13 2.60
N GLY A 296 19.30 -26.24 2.90
CA GLY A 296 20.51 -26.02 2.10
C GLY A 296 21.52 -27.14 2.34
N GLU A 297 22.31 -27.44 1.31
CA GLU A 297 23.47 -28.35 1.41
C GLU A 297 24.69 -27.59 1.97
N TRP A 298 24.52 -26.92 3.10
CA TRP A 298 25.64 -26.34 3.84
C TRP A 298 25.94 -27.19 5.05
N GLY A 299 27.17 -27.71 5.14
CA GLY A 299 27.63 -28.46 6.30
C GLY A 299 27.67 -27.54 7.53
N MET A 300 26.80 -27.79 8.50
CA MET A 300 26.83 -27.05 9.77
C MET A 300 28.09 -27.42 10.56
N GLY A 301 29.10 -26.55 10.55
CA GLY A 301 29.94 -26.35 11.73
C GLY A 301 29.15 -25.47 12.70
N ASN A 302 28.97 -25.93 13.94
CA ASN A 302 28.22 -25.25 15.00
C ASN A 302 28.49 -23.73 15.05
N GLY A 303 27.52 -22.89 14.68
CA GLY A 303 27.41 -21.47 15.09
C GLY A 303 28.60 -20.54 14.79
N GLU A 304 29.69 -21.05 14.25
CA GLU A 304 30.90 -20.33 13.94
C GLU A 304 30.99 -20.26 12.42
N TRP A 305 30.98 -19.02 11.92
CA TRP A 305 31.45 -18.72 10.59
C TRP A 305 32.79 -19.43 10.40
N GLY A 306 32.80 -20.51 9.62
CA GLY A 306 34.00 -21.26 9.27
C GLY A 306 34.94 -20.40 8.44
N MET A 307 35.59 -19.42 9.07
CA MET A 307 36.82 -18.83 8.59
C MET A 307 37.90 -19.85 8.87
N GLY A 308 38.18 -20.67 7.85
CA GLY A 308 39.47 -21.34 7.80
C GLY A 308 40.55 -20.28 7.96
N ASN A 309 41.35 -20.39 9.01
CA ASN A 309 42.66 -19.78 9.07
C ASN A 309 43.45 -20.33 7.88
N GLY A 310 43.41 -19.62 6.75
CA GLY A 310 44.37 -19.76 5.68
C GLY A 310 45.57 -18.89 6.02
N GLU A 311 46.61 -19.54 6.54
CA GLU A 311 48.00 -19.08 6.40
C GLU A 311 48.35 -18.82 4.92
#